data_AF-A0A527GI23-F1
#
_entry.id   AF-A0A527GI23-F1
#
_cell.length_a   1.000
_cell.length_b   1.000
_cell.length_c   1.000
_cell.angle_alpha   90.00
_cell.angle_beta   90.00
_cell.angle_gamma   90.00
#
_symmetry.space_group_name_H-M   'P 1'
#
loop_
_entity.id
_entity.type
_entity.pdbx_description
1 polymer ?
#
loop_
_entity_poly.entity_id
_entity_poly.type
_entity_poly.pdbx_seq_one_letter_code
_entity_poly.pdbx_strand_id
1 'polypeptide(L)'
;PLKNTRELAPLGERLQLSEQIAKNPKIKVTAFEAAHHVRYTADTLALVKARNPGVDYVWIMGADSLRDFHRWQRWREIVMTFPIAVID
;
A
#
# COMPACT_ATOMS: atom_id res chain seq x y z
N PRO A 1 2.12 -2.89 -14.14
CA PRO A 1 1.39 -3.83 -13.27
C PRO A 1 2.13 -5.17 -13.19
N LEU A 2 2.71 -5.47 -12.03
CA LEU A 2 3.66 -6.59 -11.83
C LEU A 2 3.00 -7.95 -11.49
N LYS A 3 1.67 -8.05 -11.48
CA LYS A 3 0.94 -9.32 -11.27
C LYS A 3 -0.19 -9.49 -12.28
N ASN A 4 -0.38 -10.73 -12.73
CA ASN A 4 -1.39 -11.15 -13.70
C ASN A 4 -2.80 -10.79 -13.19
N THR A 5 -3.52 -9.93 -13.89
CA THR A 5 -4.87 -9.47 -13.52
C THR A 5 -5.98 -10.46 -13.84
N ARG A 6 -5.66 -11.60 -14.46
CA ARG A 6 -6.65 -12.57 -14.97
C ARG A 6 -7.28 -13.47 -13.91
N GLU A 7 -6.73 -13.54 -12.71
CA GLU A 7 -7.22 -14.42 -11.62
C GLU A 7 -7.64 -13.66 -10.36
N LEU A 8 -7.63 -12.32 -10.41
CA LEU A 8 -8.02 -11.51 -9.25
C LEU A 8 -9.53 -11.31 -9.25
N ALA A 9 -10.18 -11.73 -8.16
CA ALA A 9 -11.58 -11.39 -7.90
C ALA A 9 -11.79 -9.87 -8.05
N PRO A 10 -12.99 -9.44 -8.48
CA PRO A 10 -13.35 -8.03 -8.58
C PRO A 10 -12.90 -7.25 -7.33
N LEU A 11 -12.42 -6.03 -7.51
CA LEU A 11 -11.90 -5.21 -6.41
C LEU A 11 -12.86 -5.11 -5.22
N GLY A 12 -14.16 -4.94 -5.50
CA GLY A 12 -15.20 -4.86 -4.47
C GLY A 12 -15.29 -6.15 -3.63
N GLU A 13 -15.16 -7.31 -4.27
CA GLU A 13 -15.17 -8.60 -3.57
C GLU A 13 -13.92 -8.77 -2.71
N ARG A 14 -12.74 -8.39 -3.22
CA ARG A 14 -11.49 -8.42 -2.45
C ARG A 14 -11.52 -7.48 -1.24
N LEU A 15 -12.11 -6.30 -1.39
CA LEU A 15 -12.31 -5.35 -0.29
C LEU A 15 -13.22 -5.94 0.78
N GLN A 16 -14.38 -6.47 0.38
CA GLN A 16 -15.35 -7.04 1.31
C GLN A 16 -14.76 -8.23 2.08
N LEU A 17 -14.03 -9.13 1.41
CA LEU A 17 -13.34 -10.23 2.07
C LEU A 17 -12.25 -9.73 3.04
N SER A 18 -11.51 -8.69 2.65
CA SER A 18 -10.47 -8.09 3.50
C SER A 18 -11.08 -7.43 4.75
N GLU A 19 -12.21 -6.74 4.61
CA GLU A 19 -12.95 -6.14 5.74
C GLU A 19 -13.51 -7.20 6.70
N GLN A 20 -13.96 -8.35 6.19
CA GLN A 20 -14.43 -9.46 7.03
C GLN A 20 -13.32 -10.10 7.87
N ILE A 21 -12.08 -10.10 7.35
CA ILE A 21 -10.90 -10.60 8.06
C ILE A 21 -10.38 -9.55 9.06
N ALA A 22 -10.35 -8.29 8.65
CA ALA A 22 -9.87 -7.16 9.44
C ALA A 22 -10.89 -6.69 10.51
N LYS A 23 -11.25 -7.57 11.45
CA LYS A 23 -12.23 -7.27 12.52
C LYS A 23 -11.76 -6.25 13.56
N ASN A 24 -10.48 -5.86 13.53
CA ASN A 24 -9.92 -4.90 14.48
C ASN A 24 -10.25 -3.47 14.02
N PRO A 25 -10.91 -2.63 14.85
CA PRO A 25 -11.31 -1.27 14.47
C PRO A 25 -10.14 -0.33 14.15
N LYS A 26 -8.91 -0.67 14.58
CA LYS A 26 -7.67 0.04 14.24
C LYS A 26 -7.16 -0.27 12.84
N ILE A 27 -7.64 -1.35 12.21
CA ILE A 27 -7.29 -1.73 10.84
C ILE A 27 -8.34 -1.11 9.92
N LYS A 28 -7.90 -0.29 8.98
CA LYS A 28 -8.75 0.31 7.95
C LYS A 28 -8.36 -0.25 6.59
N VAL A 29 -9.25 -1.08 6.05
CA VAL A 29 -9.11 -1.57 4.68
C VAL A 29 -9.48 -0.43 3.75
N THR A 30 -8.60 -0.10 2.82
CA THR A 30 -8.81 0.99 1.88
C THR A 30 -8.29 0.59 0.51
N ALA A 31 -9.03 0.93 -0.55
CA ALA A 31 -8.55 0.78 -1.93
C ALA A 31 -8.10 2.12 -2.49
N PHE A 32 -7.10 2.75 -1.86
CA PHE A 32 -6.55 4.03 -2.30
C PHE A 32 -6.08 3.99 -3.77
N GLU A 33 -5.51 2.86 -4.20
CA GLU A 33 -5.02 2.67 -5.57
C GLU A 33 -6.16 2.66 -6.61
N ALA A 34 -7.33 2.13 -6.23
CA ALA A 34 -8.47 2.08 -7.13
C ALA A 34 -9.27 3.39 -7.18
N ALA A 35 -9.32 4.12 -6.07
CA ALA A 35 -10.06 5.37 -5.97
C ALA A 35 -9.42 6.50 -6.78
N HIS A 36 -8.11 6.43 -7.06
CA HIS A 36 -7.37 7.56 -7.63
C HIS A 36 -6.62 7.29 -8.94
N HIS A 37 -6.81 6.13 -9.60
CA HIS A 37 -6.06 5.77 -10.83
C HIS A 37 -4.53 5.93 -10.69
N VAL A 38 -4.02 5.98 -9.46
CA VAL A 38 -2.60 6.16 -9.16
C VAL A 38 -1.93 4.83 -9.40
N ARG A 39 -1.24 4.73 -10.53
CA ARG A 39 -0.46 3.56 -10.91
C ARG A 39 0.76 3.34 -10.00
N TYR A 40 1.09 4.29 -9.11
CA TYR A 40 2.33 4.30 -8.35
C TYR A 40 2.12 4.58 -6.86
N THR A 41 2.68 3.68 -6.05
CA THR A 41 2.70 3.74 -4.60
C THR A 41 3.26 5.06 -4.05
N ALA A 42 4.27 5.65 -4.69
CA ALA A 42 4.87 6.91 -4.27
C ALA A 42 3.86 8.07 -4.21
N ASP A 43 2.94 8.14 -5.19
CA ASP A 43 1.92 9.19 -5.26
C ASP A 43 0.86 9.00 -4.16
N THR A 44 0.49 7.75 -3.88
CA THR A 44 -0.41 7.41 -2.77
C THR A 44 0.18 7.85 -1.43
N LEU A 45 1.48 7.61 -1.20
CA LEU A 45 2.13 7.98 0.05
C LEU A 45 2.25 9.49 0.23
N ALA A 46 2.58 10.22 -0.84
CA ALA A 46 2.60 11.67 -0.82
C ALA A 46 1.21 12.25 -0.48
N LEU A 47 0.13 11.69 -1.06
CA LEU A 47 -1.24 12.13 -0.78
C LEU A 47 -1.64 11.85 0.68
N VAL A 48 -1.31 10.66 1.19
CA VAL A 48 -1.60 10.28 2.59
C VAL A 48 -0.89 11.21 3.57
N LYS A 49 0.39 11.49 3.32
CA LYS A 49 1.20 12.44 4.12
C LYS A 49 0.60 13.85 4.07
N ALA A 50 0.22 14.33 2.89
CA ALA A 50 -0.33 15.67 2.71
C ALA A 50 -1.71 15.85 3.37
N ARG A 51 -2.56 14.81 3.36
CA ARG A 51 -3.90 14.88 3.95
C ARG A 51 -3.92 14.78 5.47
N ASN A 52 -2.87 14.23 6.08
CA ASN A 52 -2.81 13.99 7.52
C ASN A 52 -1.54 14.59 8.12
N PRO A 53 -1.41 15.93 8.14
CA PRO A 53 -0.27 16.57 8.79
C PRO A 53 -0.29 16.24 10.30
N GLY A 54 0.83 15.72 10.81
CA GLY A 54 0.99 15.37 12.23
C GLY A 54 0.76 13.89 12.58
N VAL A 55 0.54 13.02 11.58
CA VAL A 55 0.50 11.57 11.79
C VAL A 55 1.87 10.95 11.46
N ASP A 56 2.40 10.19 12.40
CA ASP A 56 3.61 9.39 12.20
C ASP A 56 3.25 8.08 11.48
N TYR A 57 3.66 7.99 10.22
CA TYR A 57 3.44 6.80 9.40
C TYR A 57 4.68 5.90 9.41
N VAL A 58 4.43 4.59 9.42
CA VAL A 58 5.43 3.55 9.16
C VAL A 58 4.92 2.65 8.04
N TRP A 59 5.76 2.43 7.03
CA TRP A 59 5.47 1.51 5.95
C TRP A 59 5.88 0.09 6.38
N ILE A 60 4.93 -0.84 6.45
CA ILE A 60 5.20 -2.24 6.78
C ILE A 60 5.27 -3.05 5.48
N MET A 61 6.33 -3.85 5.32
CA MET A 61 6.47 -4.78 4.20
C MET A 61 7.18 -6.07 4.62
N GLY A 62 7.01 -7.14 3.84
CA GLY A 62 7.75 -8.38 4.03
C GLY A 62 9.18 -8.31 3.48
N ALA A 63 10.07 -9.14 4.02
CA ALA A 63 11.44 -9.30 3.52
C ALA A 63 11.47 -9.81 2.05
N ASP A 64 10.45 -10.58 1.65
CA ASP A 64 10.21 -11.00 0.28
C ASP A 64 10.05 -9.83 -0.68
N SER A 65 9.28 -8.82 -0.25
CA SER A 65 8.99 -7.62 -1.01
C SER A 65 10.20 -6.68 -1.06
N LEU A 66 11.07 -6.71 -0.04
CA LEU A 66 12.29 -5.90 0.01
C LEU A 66 13.28 -6.31 -1.08
N ARG A 67 13.37 -7.60 -1.39
CA ARG A 67 14.28 -8.15 -2.41
C ARG A 67 14.12 -7.45 -3.76
N ASP A 68 12.89 -7.24 -4.21
CA ASP A 68 12.57 -6.59 -5.48
C ASP A 68 12.24 -5.09 -5.34
N PHE A 69 12.30 -4.53 -4.14
CA PHE A 69 11.87 -3.16 -3.87
C PHE A 69 12.64 -2.10 -4.67
N HIS A 70 13.93 -2.31 -4.88
CA HIS A 70 14.78 -1.43 -5.71
C HIS A 70 14.35 -1.35 -7.18
N ARG A 71 13.48 -2.24 -7.65
CA ARG A 71 12.89 -2.24 -9.00
C ARG A 71 11.59 -1.46 -9.07
N TRP A 72 11.04 -1.05 -7.93
CA TRP A 72 9.80 -0.28 -7.89
C TRP A 72 10.05 1.11 -8.44
N GLN A 73 9.09 1.60 -9.23
CA GLN A 73 9.19 2.94 -9.79
C GLN A 73 9.17 3.97 -8.67
N ARG A 74 10.17 4.86 -8.69
CA ARG A 74 10.39 5.89 -7.64
C ARG A 74 10.58 5.29 -6.24
N TRP A 75 11.16 4.09 -6.13
CA TRP A 75 11.45 3.44 -4.84
C TRP A 75 12.21 4.35 -3.86
N ARG A 76 13.11 5.20 -4.38
CA ARG A 76 13.85 6.20 -3.59
C ARG A 76 12.92 7.21 -2.91
N GLU A 77 11.87 7.64 -3.59
CA GLU A 77 10.91 8.57 -2.99
C GLU A 77 10.07 7.89 -1.92
N ILE A 78 9.74 6.60 -2.12
CA ILE A 78 9.01 5.79 -1.14
C ILE A 78 9.82 5.69 0.17
N VAL A 79 11.10 5.28 0.11
CA VAL A 79 11.96 5.17 1.31
C VAL A 79 12.23 6.51 1.99
N MET A 80 12.22 7.61 1.24
CA MET A 80 12.41 8.96 1.79
C MET A 80 11.11 9.55 2.35
N THR A 81 9.94 8.96 2.07
CA THR A 81 8.65 9.49 2.53
C THR A 81 8.34 9.06 3.96
N PHE A 82 8.54 7.76 4.27
CA PHE A 82 8.23 7.16 5.57
C PHE A 82 9.31 6.16 6.01
N PRO A 83 9.54 6.01 7.32
CA PRO A 83 10.27 4.87 7.87
C PRO A 83 9.64 3.54 7.43
N ILE A 84 10.49 2.54 7.15
CA ILE A 84 10.06 1.21 6.71
C ILE A 84 10.36 0.18 7.80
N ALA A 85 9.34 -0.58 8.19
CA ALA A 85 9.47 -1.77 9.01
C ALA A 85 9.39 -3.02 8.11
N VAL A 86 10.44 -3.83 8.14
CA VAL A 86 10.52 -5.09 7.37
C VAL A 86 10.30 -6.25 8.33
N ILE A 87 9.35 -7.12 8.00
CA ILE A 87 8.98 -8.29 8.81
C ILE A 87 9.34 -9.57 8.03
N ASP A 88 9.87 -10.57 8.74
CA ASP A 88 10.17 -11.93 8.27
C ASP A 88 9.23 -12.94 8.95
#